data_AF-A0A3M1UIL0-F1
#
_entry.id   AF-A0A3M1UIL0-F1
#
_cell.length_a   1.000
_cell.length_b   1.000
_cell.length_c   1.000
_cell.angle_alpha   90.00
_cell.angle_beta   90.00
_cell.angle_gamma   90.00
#
_symmetry.space_group_name_H-M   'P 1'
#
loop_
_entity.id
_entity.type
_entity.pdbx_description
1 polymer ?
#
loop_
_entity_poly.entity_id
_entity_poly.type
_entity_poly.pdbx_seq_one_letter_code
_entity_poly.pdbx_strand_id
1 'polypeptide(L)' 'MSLSEFLHMGGYAPYVWPSYGIAALVLWWNLWVPARRLRQVRARLRRRLRREEASR' A
#
# COMPACT_ATOMS: atom_id res chain seq x y z
N MET A 1 -18.64 -5.74 -27.36
CA MET A 1 -18.02 -6.31 -26.16
C MET A 1 -18.01 -5.26 -25.08
N SER A 2 -18.88 -5.39 -24.09
CA SER A 2 -19.05 -4.41 -23.01
C SER A 2 -18.14 -4.73 -21.83
N LEU A 3 -17.76 -3.73 -21.04
CA LEU A 3 -17.02 -3.92 -19.79
C LEU A 3 -17.76 -4.88 -18.84
N SER A 4 -19.09 -4.87 -18.88
CA SER A 4 -19.96 -5.74 -18.11
C SER A 4 -19.79 -7.22 -18.46
N GLU A 5 -19.67 -7.57 -19.75
CA GLU A 5 -19.37 -8.96 -20.19
C GLU A 5 -17.99 -9.44 -19.75
N PHE A 6 -17.01 -8.52 -19.65
CA PHE A 6 -15.66 -8.85 -19.19
C PHE A 6 -15.61 -9.09 -17.67
N LEU A 7 -16.44 -8.39 -16.91
CA LEU A 7 -16.61 -8.60 -15.47
C LEU A 7 -17.49 -9.83 -15.18
N HIS A 8 -18.49 -10.07 -16.03
CA HIS A 8 -19.42 -11.21 -16.00
C HIS A 8 -19.12 -12.20 -17.13
N MET A 9 -17.87 -12.69 -17.21
CA MET A 9 -17.48 -13.77 -18.11
C MET A 9 -18.11 -15.10 -17.65
N GLY A 10 -19.43 -15.27 -17.79
CA GLY A 10 -20.16 -16.55 -17.73
C GLY A 10 -19.58 -17.66 -16.82
N GLY A 11 -19.29 -17.36 -15.56
CA GLY A 11 -18.78 -18.34 -14.57
C GLY A 11 -17.25 -18.44 -14.39
N TYR A 12 -16.41 -17.82 -15.24
CA TYR A 12 -14.94 -17.84 -15.11
C TYR A 12 -14.37 -16.76 -14.18
N ALA A 13 -15.12 -15.68 -13.99
CA ALA A 13 -14.79 -14.58 -13.08
C ALA A 13 -14.23 -15.04 -11.71
N PRO A 14 -14.86 -15.97 -10.97
CA PRO A 14 -14.36 -16.41 -9.66
C PRO A 14 -12.99 -17.10 -9.70
N TYR A 15 -12.54 -17.62 -10.84
CA TYR A 15 -11.21 -18.23 -10.98
C TYR A 15 -10.11 -17.20 -11.24
N VAL A 16 -10.48 -16.07 -11.82
CA VAL A 16 -9.53 -15.03 -12.28
C VAL A 16 -9.39 -13.92 -11.25
N TRP A 17 -10.49 -13.47 -10.65
CA TRP A 17 -10.46 -12.38 -9.67
C TRP A 17 -9.56 -12.60 -8.45
N PRO A 18 -9.42 -13.81 -7.88
CA PRO A 18 -8.52 -14.03 -6.75
C PRO A 18 -7.06 -13.69 -7.06
N SER A 19 -6.57 -13.94 -8.28
CA SER A 19 -5.19 -13.63 -8.65
C SER A 19 -4.97 -12.11 -8.71
N TYR A 20 -5.92 -11.36 -9.26
CA TYR A 20 -5.93 -9.90 -9.24
C TYR A 20 -6.06 -9.36 -7.81
N GLY A 21 -6.87 -9.99 -6.96
CA GLY A 21 -7.01 -9.63 -5.55
C GLY A 21 -5.71 -9.80 -4.77
N ILE A 22 -5.01 -10.92 -4.97
CA ILE A 22 -3.69 -11.17 -4.37
C ILE A 22 -2.68 -10.15 -4.90
N ALA A 23 -2.64 -9.89 -6.21
CA ALA A 23 -1.74 -8.91 -6.80
C ALA A 23 -1.97 -7.50 -6.23
N ALA A 24 -3.23 -7.07 -6.14
CA ALA A 24 -3.61 -5.79 -5.55
C ALA A 24 -3.21 -5.72 -4.06
N LEU A 25 -3.38 -6.81 -3.32
CA LEU A 25 -2.99 -6.89 -1.91
C LEU A 25 -1.47 -6.79 -1.73
N VAL A 26 -0.69 -7.47 -2.57
CA VAL A 26 0.78 -7.39 -2.56
C VAL A 26 1.25 -5.96 -2.88
N LEU A 27 0.69 -5.33 -3.92
CA LEU A 27 0.99 -3.95 -4.27
C LEU A 27 0.65 -2.99 -3.13
N TRP A 28 -0.55 -3.11 -2.58
CA TRP A 28 -1.00 -2.29 -1.47
C TRP A 28 -0.08 -2.44 -0.25
N TRP A 29 0.31 -3.67 0.08
CA TRP A 29 1.24 -3.95 1.17
C TRP A 29 2.61 -3.32 0.93
N ASN A 30 3.11 -3.43 -0.31
CA ASN A 30 4.38 -2.87 -0.73
C ASN A 30 4.42 -1.35 -0.57
N LEU A 31 3.32 -0.64 -0.82
CA LEU A 31 3.22 0.81 -0.59
C LEU A 31 2.98 1.17 0.88
N TRP A 32 2.17 0.39 1.59
CA TRP A 32 1.77 0.68 2.96
C TRP A 32 2.93 0.56 3.96
N VAL A 33 3.77 -0.46 3.84
CA VAL A 33 4.93 -0.70 4.73
C VAL A 33 5.92 0.48 4.75
N PRO A 34 6.46 0.95 3.62
CA PRO A 34 7.38 2.09 3.60
C PRO A 34 6.69 3.38 4.03
N ALA A 35 5.42 3.60 3.69
CA ALA A 35 4.66 4.76 4.15
C ALA A 35 4.57 4.81 5.69
N ARG A 36 4.31 3.67 6.34
CA ARG A 36 4.34 3.59 7.82
C ARG A 36 5.73 3.81 8.38
N ARG A 37 6.76 3.21 7.79
CA ARG A 37 8.15 3.38 8.23
C ARG A 37 8.61 4.83 8.13
N LEU A 38 8.26 5.51 7.04
CA LEU A 38 8.59 6.91 6.80
C LEU A 38 7.99 7.84 7.87
N ARG A 39 6.73 7.60 8.27
CA ARG A 39 6.09 8.35 9.36
C ARG A 39 6.86 8.21 10.68
N GLN A 40 7.28 6.99 11.01
CA GLN A 40 8.05 6.74 12.24
C GLN A 40 9.46 7.35 12.19
N VAL A 41 10.15 7.25 11.05
CA VAL A 41 11.49 7.82 10.87
C VAL A 41 11.43 9.34 10.94
N ARG A 42 10.47 9.99 10.27
CA ARG A 42 10.26 11.44 10.36
C ARG A 42 9.94 11.91 11.78
N ALA A 43 9.15 11.14 12.54
CA ALA A 43 8.89 11.45 13.95
C ALA A 43 10.16 11.37 14.80
N ARG A 44 11.04 10.39 14.54
CA ARG A 44 12.33 10.24 15.22
C ARG A 44 13.31 11.37 14.87
N LEU A 45 13.43 11.74 13.59
CA LEU A 45 14.28 12.85 13.16
C LEU A 45 13.87 14.17 13.81
N ARG A 46 12.57 14.50 13.81
CA ARG A 46 12.06 15.72 14.44
C ARG A 46 12.40 15.80 15.94
N ARG A 47 12.43 14.68 16.64
CA ARG A 47 12.83 14.62 18.06
C ARG A 47 14.34 14.82 18.26
N ARG A 48 15.17 14.40 17.31
CA ARG A 48 16.63 14.58 17.38
C ARG A 48 17.02 16.04 17.15
N LEU A 49 16.46 16.68 16.13
CA LEU A 49 16.70 18.10 15.83
C LEU A 49 16.40 19.00 17.03
N ARG A 50 15.26 18.79 17.70
CA ARG A 50 14.90 19.54 18.91
C ARG A 50 15.86 19.35 20.09
N ARG A 51 16.57 18.22 20.16
CA ARG A 51 17.56 17.96 21.23
C ARG A 51 18.89 18.62 20.92
N GLU A 52 19.30 18.63 19.65
CA GLU A 52 20.52 19.30 19.20
C GLU A 52 20.41 20.83 19.35
N GLU A 53 19.23 21.41 19.07
CA GLU A 53 18.96 22.84 19.31
C GLU A 53 18.98 23.21 20.79
N ALA A 54 18.57 22.30 21.70
CA ALA A 54 18.56 22.57 23.13
C ALA A 54 19.93 22.35 23.82
N SER A 55 20.86 21.67 23.15
CA SER A 55 22.22 21.43 23.67
C SER A 55 23.27 22.42 23.14
N ARG A 56 22.85 23.40 22.33
CA ARG A 56 23.71 24.44 21.75
C ARG A 56 23.37 25.79 22.37
#